data_AF-K1R036-F1
#
_entry.id   AF-K1R036-F1
#
_cell.length_a   1.000
_cell.length_b   1.000
_cell.length_c   1.000
_cell.angle_alpha   90.00
_cell.angle_beta   90.00
_cell.angle_gamma   90.00
#
_symmetry.space_group_name_H-M   'P 1'
#
loop_
_entity.id
_entity.type
_entity.pdbx_description
1 polymer ?
#
loop_
_entity_poly.entity_id
_entity_poly.type
_entity_poly.pdbx_seq_one_letter_code
_entity_poly.pdbx_strand_id
1 'polypeptide(L)'
;MDLEELKKKMKFKFIVVEGLDAGEIIRRAYYALGNYIVAVDILKTCQEKAVIMDRYWHSTTAYGIANETSSTDIPQEGHWAYDWPADLLTPDLVLFLSVSEEIRQIRMKGRGGESTQEEKHLKKDRLFRERLYLAYKRMRNPKCTEIDASGSMEKVLELAREEINKLN
;
A
#
# COMPACT_ATOMS: atom_id res chain seq x y z
N MET A 1 19.13 -8.64 19.74
CA MET A 1 17.99 -7.77 20.06
C MET A 1 16.75 -8.62 19.89
N ASP A 2 16.04 -8.90 20.98
CA ASP A 2 14.88 -9.80 21.04
C ASP A 2 13.64 -9.13 20.43
N LEU A 3 12.76 -9.92 19.80
CA LEU A 3 11.49 -9.47 19.20
C LEU A 3 10.60 -8.77 20.25
N GLU A 4 10.63 -9.23 21.49
CA GLU A 4 9.91 -8.58 22.61
C GLU A 4 10.51 -7.23 23.00
N GLU A 5 11.82 -7.06 22.81
CA GLU A 5 12.52 -5.80 23.05
C GLU A 5 12.26 -4.80 21.90
N LEU A 6 12.11 -5.30 20.68
CA LEU A 6 11.72 -4.52 19.50
C LEU A 6 10.28 -3.98 19.64
N LYS A 7 9.34 -4.84 20.08
CA LYS A 7 7.94 -4.48 20.35
C LYS A 7 7.80 -3.40 21.43
N LYS A 8 8.69 -3.38 22.43
CA LYS A 8 8.68 -2.38 23.52
C LYS A 8 9.28 -1.04 23.14
N LYS A 9 10.28 -1.01 22.24
CA LYS A 9 11.03 0.21 21.89
C LYS A 9 10.45 0.96 20.68
N MET A 10 9.74 0.26 19.81
CA MET A 10 9.09 0.85 18.63
C MET A 10 7.60 1.04 18.93
N LYS A 11 7.11 2.30 19.02
CA LYS A 11 5.67 2.64 19.05
C LYS A 11 4.93 2.30 17.74
N PHE A 12 5.46 1.36 16.97
CA PHE A 12 4.85 0.88 15.75
C PHE A 12 3.85 -0.20 16.16
N LYS A 13 2.55 0.07 16.00
CA LYS A 13 1.53 -0.98 16.05
C LYS A 13 1.71 -1.86 14.81
N PHE A 14 2.60 -2.83 14.90
CA PHE A 14 2.62 -3.92 13.96
C PHE A 14 1.35 -4.75 14.18
N ILE A 15 0.64 -5.05 13.09
CA ILE A 15 -0.24 -6.21 13.09
C ILE A 15 0.74 -7.39 13.19
N VAL A 16 0.84 -7.98 14.37
CA VAL A 16 1.59 -9.22 14.59
C VAL A 16 0.57 -10.27 14.93
N VAL A 17 0.12 -11.01 13.92
CA VAL A 17 -0.67 -12.23 14.14
C VAL A 17 0.31 -13.39 14.38
N GLU A 18 0.00 -14.25 15.35
CA GLU A 18 0.78 -15.45 15.65
C GLU A 18 0.89 -16.35 14.41
N GLY A 19 2.10 -16.82 14.08
CA GLY A 19 2.34 -17.78 12.99
C GLY A 19 3.15 -17.28 11.78
N LEU A 20 3.66 -16.03 11.80
CA LEU A 20 4.54 -15.54 10.74
C LEU A 20 5.96 -16.13 10.83
N ASP A 21 6.53 -16.53 9.69
CA ASP A 21 7.97 -16.77 9.57
C ASP A 21 8.74 -15.48 9.90
N ALA A 22 9.85 -15.60 10.63
CA ALA A 22 10.73 -14.50 11.00
C ALA A 22 11.14 -13.66 9.78
N GLY A 23 11.32 -14.28 8.60
CA GLY A 23 11.63 -13.58 7.36
C GLY A 23 10.54 -12.58 6.95
N GLU A 24 9.27 -12.94 7.09
CA GLU A 24 8.13 -12.09 6.72
C GLU A 24 7.97 -10.92 7.70
N ILE A 25 8.16 -11.17 9.00
CA ILE A 25 8.14 -10.12 10.03
C ILE A 25 9.23 -9.09 9.76
N ILE A 26 10.46 -9.54 9.49
CA ILE A 26 11.60 -8.65 9.21
C ILE A 26 11.34 -7.83 7.95
N ARG A 27 10.83 -8.46 6.89
CA ARG A 27 10.50 -7.79 5.63
C ARG A 27 9.46 -6.68 5.83
N ARG A 28 8.42 -6.93 6.63
CA ARG A 28 7.38 -5.95 6.98
C ARG A 28 7.92 -4.81 7.81
N ALA A 29 8.73 -5.12 8.82
CA ALA A 29 9.41 -4.11 9.63
C ALA A 29 10.32 -3.23 8.78
N TYR A 30 11.04 -3.82 7.82
CA TYR A 30 11.87 -3.09 6.88
C TYR A 30 11.06 -2.11 6.02
N TYR A 31 9.94 -2.52 5.43
CA TYR A 31 9.10 -1.60 4.66
C TYR A 31 8.44 -0.53 5.52
N ALA A 32 7.97 -0.89 6.72
CA ALA A 32 7.41 0.07 7.66
C ALA A 32 8.45 1.13 8.02
N LEU A 33 9.68 0.74 8.39
CA LEU A 33 10.77 1.67 8.67
C LEU A 33 11.14 2.51 7.43
N GLY A 34 11.16 1.90 6.24
CA GLY A 34 11.40 2.60 4.99
C GLY A 34 10.44 3.77 4.76
N ASN A 35 9.16 3.61 5.10
CA ASN A 35 8.17 4.69 5.02
C ASN A 35 8.53 5.89 5.94
N TYR A 36 9.07 5.64 7.13
CA TYR A 36 9.47 6.72 8.04
C TYR A 36 10.76 7.39 7.61
N ILE A 37 11.73 6.62 7.09
CA ILE A 37 12.97 7.18 6.56
C ILE A 37 12.67 8.11 5.39
N VAL A 38 11.89 7.65 4.40
CA VAL A 38 11.55 8.48 3.24
C VAL A 38 10.65 9.66 3.61
N ALA A 39 9.85 9.55 4.69
CA ALA A 39 9.08 10.68 5.20
C ALA A 39 9.95 11.90 5.50
N VAL A 40 11.16 11.70 6.04
CA VAL A 40 12.10 12.77 6.35
C VAL A 40 12.58 13.48 5.08
N ASP A 41 12.81 12.72 4.01
CA ASP A 41 13.25 13.28 2.72
C ASP A 41 12.10 13.98 2.00
N ILE A 42 10.88 13.43 2.08
CA ILE A 42 9.67 14.09 1.57
C ILE A 42 9.50 15.44 2.26
N LEU A 43 9.62 15.50 3.60
CA LEU A 43 9.38 16.71 4.39
C LEU A 43 10.33 17.86 4.01
N LYS A 44 11.56 17.54 3.60
CA LYS A 44 12.52 18.52 3.07
C LYS A 44 12.17 18.92 1.64
N THR A 45 11.87 17.93 0.79
CA THR A 45 11.64 18.13 -0.64
C THR A 45 10.34 18.88 -0.92
N CYS A 46 9.30 18.63 -0.12
CA CYS A 46 7.98 19.23 -0.28
C CYS A 46 7.94 20.74 0.02
N GLN A 47 9.00 21.30 0.63
CA GLN A 47 9.14 22.74 0.81
C GLN A 47 9.43 23.47 -0.51
N GLU A 48 10.01 22.77 -1.50
CA GLU A 48 10.44 23.35 -2.76
C GLU A 48 9.59 22.92 -3.95
N LYS A 49 9.10 21.68 -3.93
CA LYS A 49 8.38 21.07 -5.06
C LYS A 49 7.42 19.97 -4.62
N ALA A 50 6.42 19.70 -5.45
CA ALA A 50 5.55 18.55 -5.27
C ALA A 50 6.35 17.23 -5.32
N VAL A 51 5.95 16.26 -4.49
CA VAL A 51 6.57 14.94 -4.41
C VAL A 51 5.53 13.89 -4.79
N ILE A 52 5.87 13.04 -5.75
CA ILE A 52 5.06 11.88 -6.13
C ILE A 52 5.78 10.63 -5.65
N MET A 53 5.08 9.81 -4.87
CA MET A 53 5.60 8.55 -4.34
C MET A 53 4.92 7.37 -5.03
N ASP A 54 5.71 6.46 -5.58
CA ASP A 54 5.23 5.13 -5.97
C ASP A 54 5.29 4.21 -4.75
N ARG A 55 4.10 3.92 -4.19
CA ARG A 55 3.87 3.20 -2.94
C ARG A 55 4.36 3.95 -1.70
N TYR A 56 3.63 3.73 -0.61
CA TYR A 56 3.96 4.27 0.70
C TYR A 56 3.30 3.40 1.80
N TRP A 57 2.83 4.00 2.89
CA TRP A 57 2.20 3.26 4.00
C TRP A 57 0.98 2.43 3.56
N HIS A 58 0.06 2.98 2.75
CA HIS A 58 -1.13 2.24 2.28
C HIS A 58 -0.76 0.90 1.67
N SER A 59 0.31 0.84 0.88
CA SER A 59 0.78 -0.40 0.27
C SER A 59 1.32 -1.37 1.31
N THR A 60 2.13 -0.91 2.25
CA THR A 60 2.68 -1.78 3.31
C THR A 60 1.55 -2.40 4.13
N THR A 61 0.57 -1.57 4.53
CA THR A 61 -0.56 -2.01 5.37
C THR A 61 -1.53 -2.88 4.61
N ALA A 62 -1.90 -2.54 3.36
CA ALA A 62 -2.82 -3.33 2.57
C ALA A 62 -2.27 -4.74 2.30
N TYR A 63 -0.97 -4.87 1.98
CA TYR A 63 -0.33 -6.18 1.84
C TYR A 63 -0.17 -6.93 3.17
N GLY A 64 -0.04 -6.22 4.30
CA GLY A 64 -0.19 -6.81 5.65
C GLY A 64 -1.51 -7.46 5.85
N ILE A 65 -2.55 -6.67 5.75
CA ILE A 65 -3.91 -7.14 5.92
C ILE A 65 -4.17 -8.32 4.98
N ALA A 66 -3.90 -8.20 3.68
CA ALA A 66 -4.24 -9.25 2.71
C ALA A 66 -3.48 -10.58 2.91
N ASN A 67 -2.23 -10.54 3.40
CA ASN A 67 -1.43 -11.75 3.67
C ASN A 67 -1.78 -12.38 5.01
N GLU A 68 -2.17 -11.58 6.00
CA GLU A 68 -2.43 -12.02 7.38
C GLU A 68 -3.92 -12.34 7.62
N THR A 69 -4.75 -12.15 6.60
CA THR A 69 -6.19 -12.44 6.64
C THR A 69 -6.57 -13.47 5.58
N SER A 70 -7.51 -14.33 5.91
CA SER A 70 -8.36 -15.05 4.98
C SER A 70 -9.51 -14.17 4.47
N SER A 71 -10.29 -14.68 3.52
CA SER A 71 -11.45 -13.95 2.98
C SER A 71 -12.54 -13.69 4.01
N THR A 72 -12.55 -14.43 5.12
CA THR A 72 -13.60 -14.38 6.15
C THR A 72 -13.22 -13.60 7.40
N ASP A 73 -11.94 -13.30 7.60
CA ASP A 73 -11.41 -12.64 8.83
C ASP A 73 -10.79 -11.26 8.56
N ILE A 74 -10.94 -10.74 7.33
CA ILE A 74 -10.44 -9.40 7.00
C ILE A 74 -11.12 -8.35 7.91
N PRO A 75 -10.35 -7.43 8.54
CA PRO A 75 -10.89 -6.44 9.47
C PRO A 75 -12.07 -5.69 8.90
N GLN A 76 -13.12 -5.49 9.71
CA GLN A 76 -14.33 -4.79 9.26
C GLN A 76 -14.01 -3.34 8.88
N GLU A 77 -14.87 -2.74 8.05
CA GLU A 77 -14.76 -1.33 7.71
C GLU A 77 -14.76 -0.45 8.97
N GLY A 78 -13.91 0.58 9.00
CA GLY A 78 -13.73 1.43 10.18
C GLY A 78 -12.80 0.87 11.24
N HIS A 79 -12.29 -0.36 11.10
CA HIS A 79 -11.26 -0.90 11.99
C HIS A 79 -9.97 -0.05 11.95
N TRP A 80 -9.35 0.15 13.12
CA TRP A 80 -8.17 1.04 13.28
C TRP A 80 -6.98 0.64 12.41
N ALA A 81 -6.90 -0.61 11.97
CA ALA A 81 -5.86 -1.08 11.05
C ALA A 81 -5.87 -0.35 9.70
N TYR A 82 -6.98 0.29 9.35
CA TYR A 82 -7.12 1.10 8.14
C TYR A 82 -6.85 2.59 8.35
N ASP A 83 -6.71 3.02 9.61
CA ASP A 83 -6.39 4.41 9.93
C ASP A 83 -4.91 4.68 9.68
N TRP A 84 -4.64 5.79 9.00
CA TRP A 84 -3.30 6.32 8.85
C TRP A 84 -2.62 6.52 10.22
N PRO A 85 -1.33 6.17 10.36
CA PRO A 85 -0.60 6.34 11.61
C PRO A 85 -0.38 7.82 11.93
N ALA A 86 -0.70 8.22 13.17
CA ALA A 86 -0.66 9.61 13.60
C ALA A 86 0.75 10.24 13.61
N ASP A 87 1.79 9.43 13.53
CA ASP A 87 3.21 9.81 13.60
C ASP A 87 3.94 9.71 12.24
N LEU A 88 3.22 9.41 11.14
CA LEU A 88 3.79 9.40 9.80
C LEU A 88 3.29 10.59 8.97
N LEU A 89 4.20 11.18 8.19
CA LEU A 89 3.89 12.29 7.28
C LEU A 89 2.76 11.92 6.33
N THR A 90 1.63 12.60 6.46
CA THR A 90 0.41 12.31 5.71
C THR A 90 0.50 12.90 4.30
N PRO A 91 0.18 12.14 3.23
CA PRO A 91 0.09 12.70 1.89
C PRO A 91 -1.20 13.51 1.69
N ASP A 92 -1.15 14.54 0.85
CA ASP A 92 -2.33 15.36 0.51
C ASP A 92 -3.36 14.60 -0.35
N LEU A 93 -2.88 13.68 -1.19
CA LEU A 93 -3.69 12.86 -2.09
C LEU A 93 -3.07 11.47 -2.25
N VAL A 94 -3.94 10.46 -2.30
CA VAL A 94 -3.54 9.07 -2.57
C VAL A 94 -4.35 8.55 -3.74
N LEU A 95 -3.65 8.25 -4.84
CA LEU A 95 -4.26 7.66 -6.03
C LEU A 95 -4.07 6.16 -6.03
N PHE A 96 -5.17 5.41 -6.06
CA PHE A 96 -5.17 3.95 -6.19
C PHE A 96 -5.57 3.57 -7.61
N LEU A 97 -4.58 3.15 -8.39
CA LEU A 97 -4.79 2.76 -9.78
C LEU A 97 -5.32 1.32 -9.84
N SER A 98 -6.62 1.15 -10.08
CA SER A 98 -7.22 -0.17 -10.31
C SER A 98 -7.13 -0.54 -11.79
N VAL A 99 -7.03 -1.83 -12.09
CA VAL A 99 -6.93 -2.32 -13.47
C VAL A 99 -7.76 -3.60 -13.57
N SER A 100 -8.53 -3.74 -14.64
CA SER A 100 -9.26 -4.97 -14.93
C SER A 100 -8.29 -6.17 -15.03
N GLU A 101 -8.74 -7.36 -14.65
CA GLU A 101 -7.87 -8.54 -14.69
C GLU A 101 -7.40 -8.82 -16.12
N GLU A 102 -8.26 -8.62 -17.12
CA GLU A 102 -7.94 -8.83 -18.53
C GLU A 102 -6.76 -7.94 -18.97
N ILE A 103 -6.86 -6.63 -18.72
CA ILE A 103 -5.83 -5.66 -19.08
C ILE A 103 -4.55 -5.91 -18.27
N ARG A 104 -4.68 -6.29 -16.99
CA ARG A 104 -3.55 -6.63 -16.15
C ARG A 104 -2.76 -7.81 -16.73
N GLN A 105 -3.44 -8.88 -17.14
CA GLN A 105 -2.80 -10.04 -17.74
C GLN A 105 -2.09 -9.70 -19.06
N ILE A 106 -2.68 -8.84 -19.89
CA ILE A 106 -2.05 -8.35 -21.12
C ILE A 106 -0.77 -7.58 -20.81
N ARG A 107 -0.84 -6.58 -19.91
CA ARG A 107 0.32 -5.76 -19.53
C ARG A 107 1.43 -6.58 -18.87
N MET A 108 1.07 -7.59 -18.06
CA MET A 108 2.04 -8.46 -17.40
C MET A 108 2.75 -9.41 -18.38
N LYS A 109 2.10 -9.83 -19.47
CA LYS A 109 2.75 -10.63 -20.53
C LYS A 109 3.78 -9.82 -21.33
N GLY A 110 3.58 -8.50 -21.44
CA GLY A 110 4.51 -7.59 -22.10
C GLY A 110 5.69 -7.11 -21.24
N ARG A 111 5.68 -7.32 -19.92
CA ARG A 111 6.77 -6.94 -19.02
C ARG A 111 7.86 -8.04 -19.00
N GLY A 112 8.94 -7.82 -19.74
CA GLY A 112 10.13 -8.70 -19.78
C GLY A 112 11.06 -8.65 -18.57
N GLY A 113 10.56 -8.33 -17.36
CA GLY A 113 11.35 -8.18 -16.13
C GLY A 113 11.04 -9.25 -15.07
N GLU A 114 11.99 -9.48 -14.14
CA GLU A 114 11.78 -10.39 -13.01
C GLU A 114 10.63 -9.89 -12.12
N SER A 115 9.59 -10.72 -11.98
CA SER A 115 8.47 -10.40 -11.08
C SER A 115 8.88 -10.59 -9.63
N THR A 116 8.52 -9.65 -8.76
CA THR A 116 8.72 -9.79 -7.30
C THR A 116 7.88 -10.97 -6.76
N GLN A 117 8.22 -11.48 -5.57
CA GLN A 117 7.42 -12.55 -4.95
C GLN A 117 5.96 -12.12 -4.72
N GLU A 118 5.75 -10.84 -4.38
CA GLU A 118 4.41 -10.26 -4.26
C GLU A 118 3.66 -10.23 -5.59
N GLU A 119 4.34 -9.87 -6.68
CA GLU A 119 3.74 -9.94 -8.03
C GLU A 119 3.43 -11.37 -8.45
N LYS A 120 4.25 -12.34 -8.06
CA LYS A 120 3.99 -13.78 -8.29
C LYS A 120 2.80 -14.27 -7.46
N HIS A 121 2.65 -13.82 -6.22
CA HIS A 121 1.51 -14.14 -5.36
C HIS A 121 0.21 -13.52 -5.90
N LEU A 122 0.25 -12.24 -6.28
CA LEU A 122 -0.84 -11.54 -6.97
C LEU A 122 -1.28 -12.26 -8.24
N LYS A 123 -0.37 -12.89 -8.99
CA LYS A 123 -0.71 -13.66 -10.19
C LYS A 123 -1.50 -14.93 -9.90
N LYS A 124 -1.26 -15.58 -8.77
CA LYS A 124 -1.80 -16.94 -8.49
C LYS A 124 -3.06 -16.93 -7.64
N ASP A 125 -3.21 -16.00 -6.71
CA ASP A 125 -4.31 -16.03 -5.74
C ASP A 125 -5.32 -14.89 -6.01
N ARG A 126 -6.49 -15.26 -6.55
CA ARG A 126 -7.63 -14.33 -6.75
C ARG A 126 -8.16 -13.78 -5.42
N LEU A 127 -8.28 -14.64 -4.41
CA LEU A 127 -8.80 -14.23 -3.11
C LEU A 127 -7.85 -13.25 -2.43
N PHE A 128 -6.53 -13.44 -2.57
CA PHE A 128 -5.54 -12.46 -2.11
C PHE A 128 -5.72 -11.10 -2.79
N ARG A 129 -5.94 -11.07 -4.11
CA ARG A 129 -6.21 -9.82 -4.84
C ARG A 129 -7.47 -9.12 -4.34
N GLU A 130 -8.52 -9.88 -4.08
CA GLU A 130 -9.78 -9.34 -3.53
C GLU A 130 -9.58 -8.76 -2.13
N ARG A 131 -8.84 -9.46 -1.26
CA ARG A 131 -8.48 -8.93 0.08
C ARG A 131 -7.64 -7.67 -0.02
N LEU A 132 -6.66 -7.64 -0.92
CA LEU A 132 -5.79 -6.49 -1.11
C LEU A 132 -6.57 -5.28 -1.61
N TYR A 133 -7.42 -5.48 -2.62
CA TYR A 133 -8.29 -4.44 -3.17
C TYR A 133 -9.25 -3.91 -2.10
N LEU A 134 -9.88 -4.82 -1.34
CA LEU A 134 -10.77 -4.45 -0.24
C LEU A 134 -10.04 -3.69 0.87
N ALA A 135 -8.80 -4.07 1.19
CA ALA A 135 -7.97 -3.35 2.13
C ALA A 135 -7.70 -1.92 1.67
N TYR A 136 -7.29 -1.69 0.42
CA TYR A 136 -7.11 -0.34 -0.13
C TYR A 136 -8.39 0.50 -0.06
N LYS A 137 -9.54 -0.10 -0.38
CA LYS A 137 -10.84 0.60 -0.32
C LYS A 137 -11.26 1.03 1.08
N ARG A 138 -10.81 0.33 2.11
CA ARG A 138 -11.16 0.63 3.52
C ARG A 138 -10.20 1.61 4.18
N MET A 139 -9.06 1.90 3.56
CA MET A 139 -8.07 2.86 4.09
C MET A 139 -8.67 4.25 4.28
N ARG A 140 -8.25 4.93 5.34
CA ARG A 140 -8.80 6.22 5.74
C ARG A 140 -7.74 7.13 6.37
N ASN A 141 -8.03 8.43 6.31
CA ASN A 141 -7.24 9.50 6.94
C ASN A 141 -5.77 9.63 6.45
N PRO A 142 -5.46 9.47 5.14
CA PRO A 142 -6.34 9.78 4.03
C PRO A 142 -6.86 8.53 3.32
N LYS A 143 -8.04 8.66 2.72
CA LYS A 143 -8.62 7.60 1.88
C LYS A 143 -7.88 7.48 0.55
N CYS A 144 -7.98 6.31 -0.07
CA CYS A 144 -7.50 6.11 -1.44
C CYS A 144 -8.58 6.58 -2.45
N THR A 145 -8.22 7.49 -3.34
CA THR A 145 -9.03 7.86 -4.50
C THR A 145 -8.73 6.88 -5.63
N GLU A 146 -9.72 6.06 -5.97
CA GLU A 146 -9.57 5.04 -7.02
C GLU A 146 -9.65 5.68 -8.42
N ILE A 147 -8.71 5.29 -9.29
CA ILE A 147 -8.69 5.65 -10.71
C ILE A 147 -8.66 4.35 -11.51
N ASP A 148 -9.61 4.18 -12.43
CA ASP A 148 -9.58 3.08 -13.38
C ASP A 148 -8.46 3.30 -14.40
N ALA A 149 -7.41 2.50 -14.25
CA ALA A 149 -6.23 2.50 -15.10
C ALA A 149 -6.30 1.46 -16.22
N SER A 150 -7.48 0.93 -16.55
CA SER A 150 -7.67 -0.06 -17.63
C SER A 150 -7.55 0.54 -19.04
N GLY A 151 -7.74 1.86 -19.18
CA GLY A 151 -7.63 2.60 -20.45
C GLY A 151 -6.18 2.86 -20.93
N SER A 152 -6.03 3.81 -21.86
CA SER A 152 -4.71 4.25 -22.34
C SER A 152 -3.98 5.11 -21.30
N MET A 153 -2.66 5.25 -21.43
CA MET A 153 -1.85 6.06 -20.53
C MET A 153 -2.35 7.52 -20.47
N GLU A 154 -2.72 8.09 -21.60
CA GLU A 154 -3.22 9.46 -21.73
C GLU A 154 -4.51 9.65 -20.94
N LYS A 155 -5.43 8.68 -21.03
CA LYS A 155 -6.69 8.73 -20.27
C LYS A 155 -6.46 8.63 -18.77
N VAL A 156 -5.54 7.76 -18.34
CA VAL A 156 -5.18 7.63 -16.93
C VAL A 156 -4.53 8.90 -16.39
N LEU A 157 -3.66 9.53 -17.19
CA LEU A 157 -3.03 10.81 -16.84
C LEU A 157 -4.07 11.94 -16.74
N GLU A 158 -5.08 11.97 -17.62
CA GLU A 158 -6.18 12.93 -17.53
C GLU A 158 -6.94 12.77 -16.22
N LEU A 159 -7.37 11.55 -15.88
CA LEU A 159 -8.07 11.27 -14.63
C LEU A 159 -7.22 11.60 -13.39
N ALA A 160 -5.92 11.28 -13.41
CA ALA A 160 -5.02 11.62 -12.31
C ALA A 160 -4.86 13.14 -12.16
N ARG A 161 -4.77 13.88 -13.26
CA ARG A 161 -4.70 15.34 -13.24
C ARG A 161 -5.99 15.97 -12.70
N GLU A 162 -7.16 15.42 -13.05
CA GLU A 162 -8.43 15.89 -12.50
C GLU A 162 -8.45 15.78 -10.98
N GLU A 163 -7.98 14.68 -10.40
CA GLU A 163 -7.89 14.53 -8.94
C GLU A 163 -6.85 15.44 -8.31
N ILE A 164 -5.68 15.61 -8.94
CA ILE A 164 -4.63 16.52 -8.45
C ILE A 164 -5.12 17.96 -8.44
N ASN A 165 -5.87 18.39 -9.47
CA ASN A 165 -6.39 19.74 -9.57
C ASN A 165 -7.41 20.10 -8.47
N LYS A 166 -8.04 19.11 -7.82
CA LYS A 166 -8.96 19.34 -6.70
C LYS A 166 -8.25 19.73 -5.39
N LEU A 167 -6.92 19.62 -5.34
CA LEU A 167 -6.11 20.05 -4.19
C LEU A 167 -5.90 21.57 -4.15
N ASN A 168 -6.14 22.26 -5.26
CA ASN A 168 -6.01 23.72 -5.41
C ASN A 168 -7.37 24.41 -5.35
#